data_AF-A0A2N3KD92-F1
#
_entry.id   AF-A0A2N3KD92-F1
#
_cell.length_a   1.000
_cell.length_b   1.000
_cell.length_c   1.000
_cell.angle_alpha   90.00
_cell.angle_beta   90.00
_cell.angle_gamma   90.00
#
_symmetry.space_group_name_H-M   'P 1'
#
loop_
_entity.id
_entity.type
_entity.pdbx_description
1 polymer ?
#
loop_
_entity_poly.entity_id
_entity_poly.type
_entity_poly.pdbx_seq_one_letter_code
_entity_poly.pdbx_strand_id
1 'polypeptide(L)'
;MYDLKRAAAEAGVTPSEYARATLTGRRPKPKPMKERVMTALLYELSSIATNLSQLQDATGDETFGQWARYVGGELVERVTDRHELVPLIEEHLETVNGIGHVVNAIARRANMGKELDPAEVEETLSALGRVLKPIHKAVGQPGRAGDKGFDPGGGRDAL
;
A
#
# COMPACT_ATOMS: atom_id res chain seq x y z
N MET A 1 -24.45 -7.33 9.98
CA MET A 1 -23.03 -7.41 10.41
C MET A 1 -22.07 -6.86 9.36
N TYR A 2 -22.32 -7.08 8.07
CA TYR A 2 -21.48 -6.61 6.95
C TYR A 2 -21.38 -5.07 6.88
N ASP A 3 -22.48 -4.35 7.06
CA ASP A 3 -22.50 -2.86 7.00
C ASP A 3 -21.69 -2.19 8.11
N LEU A 4 -21.64 -2.78 9.31
CA LEU A 4 -20.92 -2.22 10.45
C LEU A 4 -19.41 -2.39 10.29
N LYS A 5 -18.95 -3.53 9.76
CA LYS A 5 -17.53 -3.75 9.45
C LYS A 5 -17.06 -2.79 8.36
N ARG A 6 -17.87 -2.62 7.31
CA ARG A 6 -17.59 -1.68 6.22
C ARG A 6 -17.53 -0.23 6.73
N ALA A 7 -18.53 0.22 7.49
CA ALA A 7 -18.57 1.58 8.01
C ALA A 7 -17.42 1.88 8.99
N ALA A 8 -17.01 0.89 9.79
CA ALA A 8 -15.85 0.99 10.67
C ALA A 8 -14.55 1.13 9.86
N ALA A 9 -14.36 0.28 8.85
CA ALA A 9 -13.21 0.34 7.95
C ALA A 9 -13.13 1.68 7.19
N GLU A 10 -14.26 2.17 6.68
CA GLU A 10 -14.34 3.47 6.02
C GLU A 10 -14.02 4.64 6.98
N ALA A 11 -14.34 4.52 8.26
CA ALA A 11 -14.00 5.52 9.27
C ALA A 11 -12.60 5.34 9.88
N GLY A 12 -11.87 4.27 9.52
CA GLY A 12 -10.53 3.98 10.04
C GLY A 12 -10.50 3.58 11.52
N VAL A 13 -11.56 2.91 12.01
CA VAL A 13 -11.66 2.41 13.38
C VAL A 13 -12.07 0.94 13.40
N THR A 14 -11.91 0.26 14.53
CA THR A 14 -12.39 -1.13 14.68
C THR A 14 -13.93 -1.19 14.72
N PRO A 15 -14.54 -2.33 14.36
CA PRO A 15 -15.99 -2.54 14.50
C PRO A 15 -16.52 -2.24 15.91
N SER A 16 -15.75 -2.63 16.94
CA SER A 16 -16.11 -2.41 18.35
C SER A 16 -16.08 -0.93 18.72
N GLU A 17 -15.06 -0.20 18.29
CA GLU A 17 -14.97 1.26 18.49
C GLU A 17 -16.09 1.99 17.77
N TYR A 18 -16.37 1.62 16.51
CA TYR A 18 -17.44 2.21 15.73
C TYR A 18 -18.81 2.00 16.40
N ALA A 19 -19.09 0.79 16.86
CA ALA A 19 -20.32 0.46 17.57
C ALA A 19 -20.46 1.29 18.86
N ARG A 20 -19.40 1.32 19.68
CA ARG A 20 -19.38 2.08 20.94
C ARG A 20 -19.56 3.59 20.71
N ALA A 21 -18.88 4.13 19.71
CA ALA A 21 -18.98 5.55 19.36
C ALA A 21 -20.36 5.90 18.81
N THR A 22 -20.97 5.00 18.03
CA THR A 22 -22.35 5.17 17.52
C THR A 22 -23.38 5.13 18.66
N LEU A 23 -23.25 4.20 19.61
CA LEU A 23 -24.14 4.11 20.79
C LEU A 23 -24.05 5.34 21.71
N THR A 24 -22.92 6.04 21.70
CA THR A 24 -22.68 7.27 22.47
C THR A 24 -22.94 8.55 21.67
N GLY A 25 -23.57 8.44 20.49
CA GLY A 25 -23.95 9.57 19.65
C GLY A 25 -22.78 10.23 18.89
N ARG A 26 -21.58 9.65 18.93
CA ARG A 26 -20.35 10.15 18.28
C ARG A 26 -19.96 9.28 17.08
N ARG A 27 -20.89 9.05 16.15
CA ARG A 27 -20.67 8.20 14.97
C ARG A 27 -19.41 8.66 14.20
N PRO A 28 -18.36 7.82 14.08
CA PRO A 28 -17.16 8.17 13.34
C PRO A 28 -17.48 8.44 11.86
N LYS A 29 -16.93 9.53 11.32
CA LYS A 29 -17.12 9.90 9.92
C LYS A 29 -16.18 9.09 9.02
N PRO A 30 -16.64 8.66 7.84
CA PRO A 30 -15.75 8.07 6.83
C PRO A 30 -14.59 9.01 6.49
N LYS A 31 -13.40 8.44 6.38
CA LYS A 31 -12.23 9.15 5.84
C LYS A 31 -12.42 9.42 4.35
N PRO A 32 -11.84 10.52 3.81
CA PRO A 32 -11.83 10.78 2.38
C PRO A 32 -11.30 9.56 1.61
N MET A 33 -11.95 9.22 0.49
CA MET A 33 -11.57 8.06 -0.34
C MET A 33 -10.08 8.06 -0.70
N LYS A 34 -9.57 9.22 -1.10
CA LYS A 34 -8.16 9.49 -1.35
C LYS A 34 -7.26 9.03 -0.19
N GLU A 35 -7.57 9.45 1.04
CA GLU A 35 -6.78 9.08 2.22
C GLU A 35 -6.86 7.57 2.48
N ARG A 36 -8.05 6.96 2.34
CA ARG A 36 -8.26 5.53 2.55
C ARG A 36 -7.45 4.68 1.58
N VAL A 37 -7.53 4.98 0.29
CA VAL A 37 -6.85 4.24 -0.78
C VAL A 37 -5.34 4.35 -0.62
N MET A 38 -4.82 5.56 -0.38
CA MET A 38 -3.38 5.76 -0.16
C MET A 38 -2.90 5.05 1.09
N THR A 39 -3.62 5.17 2.22
CA THR A 39 -3.26 4.48 3.47
C THR A 39 -3.25 2.97 3.28
N ALA A 40 -4.24 2.42 2.59
CA ALA A 40 -4.33 0.99 2.33
C ALA A 40 -3.16 0.51 1.45
N LEU A 41 -2.82 1.23 0.38
CA LEU A 41 -1.67 0.88 -0.45
C LEU A 41 -0.37 0.91 0.37
N LEU A 42 -0.12 1.97 1.12
CA LEU A 42 1.11 2.10 1.92
C LEU A 42 1.22 0.98 2.96
N TYR A 43 0.09 0.60 3.57
CA TYR A 43 0.02 -0.55 4.47
C TYR A 43 0.40 -1.85 3.75
N GLU A 44 -0.18 -2.13 2.59
CA GLU A 44 0.10 -3.36 1.83
C GLU A 44 1.57 -3.41 1.37
N LEU A 45 2.11 -2.31 0.84
CA LEU A 45 3.52 -2.24 0.44
C LEU A 45 4.47 -2.47 1.63
N SER A 46 4.17 -1.88 2.78
CA SER A 46 4.96 -2.06 4.01
C SER A 46 4.89 -3.50 4.52
N SER A 47 3.70 -4.11 4.49
CA SER A 47 3.48 -5.51 4.86
C SER A 47 4.27 -6.46 3.95
N ILE A 48 4.19 -6.25 2.63
CA ILE A 48 4.95 -7.03 1.64
C ILE A 48 6.47 -6.89 1.90
N ALA A 49 6.96 -5.67 2.06
CA ALA A 49 8.38 -5.42 2.32
C ALA A 49 8.88 -6.07 3.63
N THR A 50 8.05 -6.07 4.67
CA THR A 50 8.36 -6.74 5.93
C THR A 50 8.48 -8.26 5.74
N ASN A 51 7.54 -8.88 5.03
CA ASN A 51 7.58 -10.32 4.77
C ASN A 51 8.75 -10.72 3.86
N LEU A 52 9.11 -9.89 2.89
CA LEU A 52 10.31 -10.09 2.07
C LEU A 52 11.59 -9.98 2.91
N SER A 53 11.66 -9.03 3.84
CA SER A 53 12.81 -8.93 4.76
C SER A 53 12.94 -10.19 5.62
N GLN A 54 11.83 -10.73 6.14
CA GLN A 54 11.83 -12.00 6.86
C GLN A 54 12.29 -13.18 5.99
N LEU A 55 11.92 -13.19 4.71
CA LEU A 55 12.41 -14.20 3.77
C LEU A 55 13.93 -14.11 3.56
N GLN A 56 14.47 -12.89 3.44
CA GLN A 56 15.92 -12.70 3.41
C GLN A 56 16.58 -13.23 4.68
N ASP A 57 16.05 -12.88 5.86
CA ASP A 57 16.60 -13.33 7.14
C ASP A 57 16.58 -14.87 7.28
N ALA A 58 15.52 -15.51 6.79
CA ALA A 58 15.35 -16.96 6.89
C ALA A 58 16.16 -17.76 5.86
N THR A 59 16.43 -17.19 4.68
CA THR A 59 17.04 -17.92 3.54
C THR A 59 18.47 -17.47 3.23
N GLY A 60 18.85 -16.25 3.63
CA GLY A 60 20.09 -15.59 3.21
C GLY A 60 20.07 -15.07 1.77
N ASP A 61 18.96 -15.20 1.02
CA ASP A 61 18.88 -14.75 -0.37
C ASP A 61 18.65 -13.23 -0.45
N GLU A 62 19.66 -12.52 -0.97
CA GLU A 62 19.64 -11.06 -1.14
C GLU A 62 18.54 -10.56 -2.09
N THR A 63 18.01 -11.42 -2.97
CA THR A 63 16.93 -11.09 -3.89
C THR A 63 15.71 -10.57 -3.13
N PHE A 64 15.38 -11.20 -2.00
CA PHE A 64 14.26 -10.74 -1.17
C PHE A 64 14.54 -9.37 -0.55
N GLY A 65 15.78 -9.09 -0.15
CA GLY A 65 16.21 -7.78 0.36
C GLY A 65 16.16 -6.66 -0.69
N GLN A 66 16.47 -6.99 -1.95
CA GLN A 66 16.30 -6.06 -3.06
C GLN A 66 14.82 -5.71 -3.28
N TRP A 67 13.95 -6.72 -3.29
CA TRP A 67 12.51 -6.52 -3.38
C TRP A 67 11.95 -5.73 -2.19
N ALA A 68 12.39 -6.03 -0.96
CA ALA A 68 11.94 -5.33 0.24
C ALA A 68 12.25 -3.82 0.18
N ARG A 69 13.49 -3.47 -0.21
CA ARG A 69 13.91 -2.07 -0.39
C ARG A 69 13.13 -1.36 -1.49
N TYR A 70 12.90 -2.04 -2.61
CA TYR A 70 12.13 -1.48 -3.70
C TYR A 70 10.66 -1.24 -3.31
N VAL A 71 9.99 -2.24 -2.74
CA VAL A 71 8.56 -2.18 -2.42
C VAL A 71 8.29 -1.25 -1.23
N GLY A 72 9.08 -1.34 -0.17
CA GLY A 72 8.86 -0.59 1.09
C GLY A 72 9.57 0.76 1.14
N GLY A 73 10.53 1.01 0.26
CA GLY A 73 11.27 2.28 0.16
C GLY A 73 10.91 3.02 -1.11
N GLU A 74 11.53 2.63 -2.23
CA GLU A 74 11.45 3.38 -3.49
C GLU A 74 10.01 3.59 -3.99
N LEU A 75 9.20 2.53 -3.99
CA LEU A 75 7.83 2.61 -4.49
C LEU A 75 6.93 3.41 -3.55
N VAL A 76 7.15 3.31 -2.24
CA VAL A 76 6.45 4.11 -1.23
C VAL A 76 6.75 5.59 -1.40
N GLU A 77 8.03 5.96 -1.49
CA GLU A 77 8.46 7.34 -1.72
C GLU A 77 7.84 7.91 -3.00
N ARG A 78 7.87 7.14 -4.09
CA ARG A 78 7.35 7.57 -5.39
C ARG A 78 5.83 7.71 -5.42
N VAL A 79 5.08 7.03 -4.55
CA VAL A 79 3.61 7.05 -4.58
C VAL A 79 3.00 8.01 -3.56
N THR A 80 3.69 8.30 -2.44
CA THR A 80 3.13 8.99 -1.25
C THR A 80 2.39 10.28 -1.59
N ASP A 81 2.91 11.10 -2.51
CA ASP A 81 2.31 12.38 -2.89
C ASP A 81 1.55 12.35 -4.24
N ARG A 82 1.48 11.19 -4.89
CA ARG A 82 0.88 11.01 -6.22
C ARG A 82 -0.62 10.75 -6.16
N HIS A 83 -1.32 11.70 -5.56
CA HIS A 83 -2.76 11.62 -5.30
C HIS A 83 -3.65 11.50 -6.54
N GLU A 84 -3.16 11.92 -7.70
CA GLU A 84 -3.84 11.72 -8.98
C GLU A 84 -3.86 10.24 -9.41
N LEU A 85 -3.06 9.37 -8.78
CA LEU A 85 -3.04 7.93 -9.03
C LEU A 85 -4.11 7.16 -8.24
N VAL A 86 -4.88 7.82 -7.37
CA VAL A 86 -5.90 7.16 -6.52
C VAL A 86 -6.83 6.22 -7.30
N PRO A 87 -7.40 6.58 -8.47
CA PRO A 87 -8.26 5.67 -9.23
C PRO A 87 -7.53 4.39 -9.69
N LEU A 88 -6.29 4.53 -10.15
CA LEU A 88 -5.45 3.41 -10.56
C LEU A 88 -5.10 2.50 -9.37
N ILE A 89 -4.79 3.11 -8.23
CA ILE A 89 -4.46 2.38 -7.01
C ILE A 89 -5.69 1.61 -6.53
N GLU A 90 -6.86 2.25 -6.50
CA GLU A 90 -8.12 1.62 -6.11
C GLU A 90 -8.45 0.40 -6.98
N GLU A 91 -8.25 0.50 -8.30
CA GLU A 91 -8.45 -0.61 -9.24
C GLU A 91 -7.54 -1.82 -8.96
N HIS A 92 -6.30 -1.58 -8.51
CA HIS A 92 -5.30 -2.64 -8.30
C HIS A 92 -5.12 -3.08 -6.85
N LEU A 93 -5.73 -2.38 -5.88
CA LEU A 93 -5.49 -2.58 -4.45
C LEU A 93 -5.80 -4.00 -3.99
N GLU A 94 -6.91 -4.59 -4.46
CA GLU A 94 -7.28 -5.97 -4.14
C GLU A 94 -6.24 -6.97 -4.65
N THR A 95 -5.70 -6.75 -5.85
CA THR A 95 -4.67 -7.64 -6.41
C THR A 95 -3.34 -7.50 -5.64
N VAL A 96 -2.98 -6.28 -5.22
CA VAL A 96 -1.81 -6.02 -4.36
C VAL A 96 -1.95 -6.73 -3.01
N ASN A 97 -3.10 -6.62 -2.36
CA ASN A 97 -3.38 -7.36 -1.13
C ASN A 97 -3.31 -8.89 -1.35
N GLY A 98 -3.87 -9.38 -2.45
CA GLY A 98 -3.83 -10.80 -2.83
C GLY A 98 -2.41 -11.36 -2.93
N ILE A 99 -1.50 -10.67 -3.65
CA ILE A 99 -0.11 -11.12 -3.73
C ILE A 99 0.63 -10.97 -2.39
N GLY A 100 0.28 -9.97 -1.57
CA GLY A 100 0.80 -9.83 -0.21
C GLY A 100 0.47 -11.03 0.69
N HIS A 101 -0.73 -11.61 0.55
CA HIS A 101 -1.09 -12.85 1.24
C HIS A 101 -0.24 -14.05 0.81
N VAL A 102 0.12 -14.15 -0.46
CA VAL A 102 1.02 -15.21 -0.97
C VAL A 102 2.42 -15.03 -0.39
N VAL A 103 3.01 -13.84 -0.48
CA VAL A 103 4.34 -13.54 0.10
C VAL A 103 4.37 -13.86 1.60
N ASN A 104 3.33 -13.48 2.35
CA ASN A 104 3.20 -13.82 3.77
C ASN A 104 3.12 -15.35 4.02
N ALA A 105 2.45 -16.11 3.15
CA ALA A 105 2.40 -17.56 3.28
C ALA A 105 3.80 -18.19 3.13
N ILE A 106 4.60 -17.73 2.17
CA ILE A 106 5.98 -18.17 1.99
C ILE A 106 6.83 -17.78 3.20
N ALA A 107 6.77 -16.52 3.63
CA ALA A 107 7.51 -16.02 4.80
C ALA A 107 7.22 -16.84 6.06
N ARG A 108 5.93 -17.15 6.32
CA ARG A 108 5.55 -18.01 7.44
C ARG A 108 6.14 -19.42 7.34
N ARG A 109 6.19 -20.02 6.15
CA ARG A 109 6.81 -21.35 5.97
C ARG A 109 8.32 -21.29 6.21
N ALA A 110 8.99 -20.28 5.68
CA ALA A 110 10.42 -20.06 5.89
C ALA A 110 10.76 -19.90 7.39
N ASN A 111 9.98 -19.08 8.10
CA ASN A 111 10.12 -18.88 9.55
C ASN A 111 9.89 -20.14 10.37
N MET A 112 9.14 -21.12 9.86
CA MET A 112 8.98 -22.45 10.48
C MET A 112 10.13 -23.42 10.15
N GLY A 113 11.17 -22.96 9.43
CA GLY A 113 12.28 -23.79 8.98
C GLY A 113 11.90 -24.77 7.87
N LYS A 114 10.79 -24.54 7.16
CA LYS A 114 10.41 -25.37 6.01
C LYS A 114 11.23 -24.96 4.80
N GLU A 115 11.70 -25.97 4.07
CA GLU A 115 12.34 -25.77 2.77
C GLU A 115 11.35 -25.09 1.81
N LEU A 116 11.86 -24.11 1.06
CA LEU A 116 11.09 -23.37 0.07
C LEU A 116 11.39 -23.96 -1.30
N ASP A 117 10.35 -24.24 -2.09
CA ASP A 117 10.52 -24.61 -3.49
C ASP A 117 11.01 -23.38 -4.29
N PRO A 118 12.21 -23.45 -4.91
CA PRO A 118 12.72 -22.34 -5.72
C PRO A 118 11.78 -21.92 -6.85
N ALA A 119 11.03 -22.86 -7.44
CA ALA A 119 10.08 -22.55 -8.51
C ALA A 119 8.87 -21.74 -7.99
N GLU A 120 8.37 -22.07 -6.79
CA GLU A 120 7.29 -21.33 -6.14
C GLU A 120 7.74 -19.91 -5.75
N VAL A 121 8.99 -19.77 -5.30
CA VAL A 121 9.59 -18.47 -4.98
C VAL A 121 9.70 -17.61 -6.24
N GLU A 122 10.26 -18.15 -7.32
CA GLU A 122 10.40 -17.44 -8.59
C GLU A 122 9.05 -17.02 -9.16
N GLU A 123 8.06 -17.92 -9.16
CA GLU A 123 6.70 -17.63 -9.61
C GLU A 123 6.09 -16.49 -8.79
N THR A 124 6.26 -16.51 -7.47
CA THR A 124 5.71 -15.50 -6.57
C THR A 124 6.35 -14.13 -6.80
N LEU A 125 7.67 -14.05 -6.95
CA LEU A 125 8.36 -12.79 -7.23
C LEU A 125 7.99 -12.26 -8.63
N SER A 126 7.84 -13.14 -9.62
CA SER A 126 7.36 -12.78 -10.95
C SER A 126 5.93 -12.23 -10.90
N ALA A 127 5.04 -12.86 -10.14
CA ALA A 127 3.68 -12.40 -9.93
C ALA A 127 3.64 -11.05 -9.21
N LEU A 128 4.45 -10.86 -8.16
CA LEU A 128 4.61 -9.58 -7.46
C LEU A 128 5.01 -8.47 -8.42
N GLY A 129 6.02 -8.71 -9.27
CA GLY A 129 6.43 -7.76 -10.30
C GLY A 129 5.31 -7.40 -11.27
N ARG A 130 4.48 -8.37 -11.69
CA ARG A 130 3.33 -8.12 -12.59
C ARG A 130 2.26 -7.29 -11.90
N VAL A 131 1.93 -7.59 -10.65
CA VAL A 131 0.91 -6.90 -9.86
C VAL A 131 1.30 -5.45 -9.58
N LEU A 132 2.57 -5.18 -9.27
CA LEU A 132 3.05 -3.82 -8.99
C LEU A 132 3.35 -3.02 -10.26
N LYS A 133 3.39 -3.66 -11.44
CA LYS A 133 3.75 -3.02 -12.71
C LYS A 133 2.92 -1.79 -13.08
N PRO A 134 1.57 -1.78 -12.92
CA PRO A 134 0.77 -0.61 -13.24
C PRO A 134 1.15 0.60 -12.38
N ILE A 135 1.31 0.40 -11.07
CA ILE A 135 1.69 1.45 -10.12
C ILE A 135 3.12 1.93 -10.42
N HIS A 136 4.07 1.02 -10.61
CA HIS A 136 5.45 1.34 -10.98
C HIS A 136 5.53 2.23 -12.23
N LYS A 137 4.80 1.86 -13.30
CA LYS A 137 4.76 2.64 -14.53
C LYS A 137 4.18 4.03 -14.33
N ALA A 138 3.12 4.14 -13.55
CA ALA A 138 2.43 5.41 -13.33
C ALA A 138 3.27 6.40 -12.52
N VAL A 139 4.03 5.90 -11.54
CA VAL A 139 4.94 6.76 -10.77
C VAL A 139 6.18 7.20 -11.57
N GLY A 140 6.59 6.42 -12.58
CA GLY A 140 7.68 6.78 -13.50
C GLY A 140 7.32 7.80 -14.57
N GLN A 141 6.03 8.11 -14.76
CA GLN A 141 5.58 9.16 -15.67
C GLN A 141 5.55 10.52 -14.94
N PRO A 142 5.94 11.63 -15.60
CA PRO A 142 5.74 12.96 -15.03
C PRO A 142 4.25 13.11 -14.71
N GLY A 143 3.95 13.49 -13.47
CA GLY A 143 2.57 13.72 -13.03
C GLY A 143 1.89 14.65 -14.03
N ARG A 144 0.64 14.34 -14.41
CA ARG A 144 -0.13 15.25 -15.26
C ARG A 144 -0.16 16.60 -14.55
N ALA A 145 0.58 17.57 -15.07
CA ALA A 145 0.58 18.94 -14.59
C ALA A 145 -0.86 19.46 -14.67
N GLY A 146 -1.54 19.40 -13.55
CA GLY A 146 -2.97 19.64 -13.42
C GLY A 146 -3.31 20.13 -12.02
N ASP A 147 -2.40 20.89 -11.41
CA ASP A 147 -2.74 21.84 -10.35
C ASP A 147 -1.85 23.08 -10.49
N LYS A 148 -2.09 23.85 -11.58
CA LYS A 148 -1.72 25.27 -11.58
C LYS A 148 -2.75 25.96 -10.69
N GLY A 149 -2.37 26.16 -9.44
CA GLY A 149 -3.28 26.74 -8.45
C GLY A 149 -2.64 27.22 -7.15
N PHE A 150 -1.34 27.54 -7.14
CA PHE A 150 -0.79 28.39 -6.09
C PHE A 150 0.30 29.27 -6.69
N ASP A 151 0.00 30.55 -6.81
CA ASP A 151 0.94 31.63 -7.12
C ASP A 151 1.36 32.28 -5.80
N PRO A 152 2.59 32.05 -5.30
CA PRO A 152 3.13 32.79 -4.18
C PRO A 152 4.21 33.75 -4.69
N GLY A 153 3.82 34.89 -5.27
CA GLY A 153 4.74 36.03 -5.30
C GLY A 153 4.54 37.04 -6.42
N GLY A 154 3.76 38.08 -6.13
CA GLY A 154 3.70 39.29 -6.93
C GLY A 154 3.54 40.57 -6.12
N GLY A 155 4.02 40.57 -4.86
CA GLY A 155 4.04 41.77 -4.02
C GLY A 155 5.33 42.55 -4.18
N ARG A 156 5.47 43.30 -5.28
CA ARG A 156 6.33 44.49 -5.42
C ARG A 156 5.72 45.38 -6.50
N ASP A 157 5.04 46.42 -6.06
CA ASP A 157 5.21 47.80 -6.55
C ASP A 157 4.13 48.68 -5.92
N ALA A 158 4.49 49.30 -4.79
CA ALA A 158 3.89 50.55 -4.36
C ALA A 158 4.81 51.67 -4.83
N LEU A 159 4.40 52.30 -5.95
CA LEU A 159 4.53 53.73 -6.17
C LEU A 159 3.12 54.31 -6.08
#